data_AF-A0AAD8NBJ8-F1
#
_entry.id   AF-A0AAD8NBJ8-F1
#
_cell.length_a   1.000
_cell.length_b   1.000
_cell.length_c   1.000
_cell.angle_alpha   90.00
_cell.angle_beta   90.00
_cell.angle_gamma   90.00
#
_symmetry.space_group_name_H-M   'P 1'
#
loop_
_entity.id
_entity.type
_entity.pdbx_description
1 polymer ?
#
loop_
_entity_poly.entity_id
_entity_poly.type
_entity_poly.pdbx_seq_one_letter_code
_entity_poly.pdbx_strand_id
1 'polypeptide(L)'
;MVKEPQNMHSGDIQPMGNISKFPRSNVWDPYKRLGITTDAFEEEVWSSRNFLLDQYAGHERSVDSIEASFEKILMTSFLNRKKTKINLKSRLKKQVEESPPWVKNLISFIELPPNVIIVRRLFLFAFMVCWSVNISAEGGPAFQWG
;
A
#
# COMPACT_ATOMS: atom_id res chain seq x y z
N MET A 1 68.22 -14.57 -41.48
CA MET A 1 67.58 -15.00 -40.22
C MET A 1 66.20 -14.38 -40.17
N VAL A 2 65.20 -15.15 -40.57
CA VAL A 2 63.77 -14.83 -40.47
C VAL A 2 63.37 -14.98 -39.01
N LYS A 3 62.72 -13.97 -38.43
CA LYS A 3 61.98 -14.11 -37.17
C LYS A 3 60.52 -13.78 -37.46
N GLU A 4 59.71 -14.82 -37.50
CA GLU A 4 58.25 -14.77 -37.48
C GLU A 4 57.72 -14.71 -36.03
N PRO A 5 56.41 -14.50 -35.82
CA PRO A 5 55.89 -13.46 -34.95
C PRO A 5 55.81 -13.91 -33.49
N GLN A 6 56.05 -12.97 -32.58
CA GLN A 6 55.77 -13.17 -31.17
C GLN A 6 54.25 -13.27 -30.98
N ASN A 7 53.83 -14.47 -30.61
CA ASN A 7 52.49 -14.86 -30.22
C ASN A 7 52.02 -13.92 -29.10
N MET A 8 51.12 -12.99 -29.43
CA MET A 8 50.56 -12.05 -28.46
C MET A 8 49.56 -12.82 -27.60
N HIS A 9 50.05 -13.28 -26.46
CA HIS A 9 49.31 -13.91 -25.39
C HIS A 9 48.09 -13.06 -25.05
N SER A 10 46.89 -13.61 -25.28
CA SER A 10 45.62 -13.08 -24.78
C SER A 10 45.65 -13.08 -23.25
N GLY A 11 46.26 -12.04 -22.68
CA GLY A 11 46.12 -11.68 -21.28
C GLY A 11 44.78 -11.00 -21.08
N ASP A 12 43.89 -11.71 -20.39
CA ASP A 12 42.84 -11.20 -19.51
C ASP A 12 41.82 -10.23 -20.13
N ILE A 13 40.83 -10.81 -20.82
CA ILE A 13 39.48 -10.23 -20.77
C ILE A 13 39.02 -10.34 -19.32
N GLN A 14 39.19 -9.29 -18.52
CA GLN A 14 38.52 -9.21 -17.23
C GLN A 14 37.01 -9.22 -17.50
N PRO A 15 36.26 -10.24 -17.07
CA PRO A 15 34.83 -10.22 -17.26
C PRO A 15 34.25 -9.26 -16.23
N MET A 16 33.80 -8.11 -16.71
CA MET A 16 32.70 -7.33 -16.15
C MET A 16 32.94 -6.78 -14.73
N GLY A 17 33.09 -5.46 -14.64
CA GLY A 17 33.28 -4.72 -13.39
C GLY A 17 32.43 -5.26 -12.24
N ASN A 18 33.09 -5.46 -11.08
CA ASN A 18 32.58 -5.98 -9.82
C ASN A 18 31.08 -5.70 -9.61
N ILE A 19 30.21 -6.60 -10.10
CA ILE A 19 28.77 -6.45 -9.92
C ILE A 19 28.51 -6.78 -8.45
N SER A 20 28.21 -5.74 -7.66
CA SER A 20 27.91 -5.88 -6.24
C SER A 20 26.80 -6.91 -6.08
N LYS A 21 27.10 -8.02 -5.41
CA LYS A 21 26.16 -9.13 -5.18
C LYS A 21 25.59 -9.01 -3.78
N PHE A 22 24.28 -9.19 -3.64
CA PHE A 22 23.63 -9.08 -2.36
C PHE A 22 23.99 -10.26 -1.45
N PRO A 23 24.67 -10.02 -0.31
CA PRO A 23 25.22 -11.09 0.52
C PRO A 23 24.14 -11.86 1.28
N ARG A 24 22.98 -11.23 1.56
CA ARG A 24 21.89 -11.80 2.38
C ARG A 24 20.77 -12.46 1.56
N SER A 25 21.01 -12.74 0.29
CA SER A 25 20.05 -13.36 -0.62
C SER A 25 19.56 -14.76 -0.17
N ASN A 26 20.33 -15.49 0.64
CA ASN A 26 19.95 -16.82 1.15
C ASN A 26 19.29 -16.81 2.56
N VAL A 27 19.07 -15.64 3.16
CA VAL A 27 18.47 -15.57 4.52
C VAL A 27 16.96 -15.83 4.42
N TRP A 28 16.44 -16.84 5.13
CA TRP A 28 15.02 -17.22 5.06
C TRP A 28 14.07 -16.17 5.65
N ASP A 29 14.51 -15.49 6.70
CA ASP A 29 13.74 -14.46 7.40
C ASP A 29 13.73 -13.16 6.58
N PRO A 30 12.56 -12.68 6.11
CA PRO A 30 12.49 -11.51 5.24
C PRO A 30 12.91 -10.22 5.94
N TYR A 31 12.71 -10.09 7.26
CA TYR A 31 13.12 -8.90 8.02
C TYR A 31 14.64 -8.81 8.10
N LYS A 32 15.29 -9.93 8.46
CA LYS A 32 16.77 -10.04 8.48
C LYS A 32 17.38 -9.91 7.09
N ARG A 33 16.65 -10.35 6.06
CA ARG A 33 17.06 -10.15 4.66
C ARG A 33 17.13 -8.67 4.32
N LEU A 34 16.09 -7.87 4.62
CA LEU A 34 16.11 -6.41 4.44
C LEU A 34 17.04 -5.68 5.43
N GLY A 35 17.36 -6.29 6.58
CA GLY A 35 18.21 -5.68 7.62
C GLY A 35 17.45 -4.80 8.58
N ILE A 36 16.14 -5.03 8.68
CA ILE A 36 15.23 -4.31 9.55
C ILE A 36 14.77 -5.20 10.69
N THR A 37 14.27 -4.60 11.75
CA THR A 37 13.67 -5.33 12.86
C THR A 37 12.27 -5.85 12.49
N THR A 38 11.76 -6.83 13.24
CA THR A 38 10.42 -7.40 13.01
C THR A 38 9.27 -6.44 13.33
N ASP A 39 9.55 -5.41 14.12
CA ASP A 39 8.64 -4.31 14.51
C ASP A 39 8.85 -3.04 13.68
N ALA A 40 9.68 -3.09 12.64
CA ALA A 40 9.95 -1.97 11.75
C ALA A 40 8.67 -1.35 11.17
N PHE A 41 8.68 -0.02 11.06
CA PHE A 41 7.56 0.72 10.49
C PHE A 41 7.48 0.53 8.97
N GLU A 42 6.29 0.73 8.39
CA GLU A 42 6.08 0.59 6.95
C GLU A 42 7.05 1.49 6.16
N GLU A 43 7.30 2.72 6.63
CA GLU A 43 8.27 3.63 6.03
C GLU A 43 9.71 3.10 6.04
N GLU A 44 10.11 2.41 7.12
CA GLU A 44 11.45 1.82 7.26
C GLU A 44 11.65 0.62 6.33
N VAL A 45 10.59 -0.17 6.12
CA VAL A 45 10.57 -1.27 5.14
C VAL A 45 10.79 -0.71 3.73
N TRP A 46 10.09 0.39 3.39
CA TRP A 46 10.19 1.04 2.08
C TRP A 46 11.55 1.71 1.86
N SER A 47 12.08 2.41 2.86
CA SER A 47 13.40 3.07 2.77
C SER A 47 14.52 2.03 2.61
N SER A 48 14.44 0.92 3.35
CA SER A 48 15.41 -0.18 3.26
C SER A 48 15.38 -0.86 1.90
N ARG A 49 14.19 -1.12 1.34
CA ARG A 49 14.05 -1.62 -0.04
C ARG A 49 14.73 -0.66 -1.02
N ASN A 50 14.40 0.64 -0.95
CA ASN A 50 14.89 1.62 -1.90
C ASN A 50 16.43 1.72 -1.87
N PHE A 51 17.01 1.75 -0.67
CA PHE A 51 18.46 1.74 -0.49
C PHE A 51 19.13 0.49 -1.08
N LEU A 52 18.56 -0.69 -0.82
CA LEU A 52 19.11 -1.96 -1.33
C LEU A 52 18.94 -2.09 -2.85
N LEU A 53 17.84 -1.62 -3.42
CA LEU A 53 17.64 -1.65 -4.86
C LEU A 53 18.60 -0.72 -5.60
N ASP A 54 18.86 0.47 -5.06
CA ASP A 54 19.83 1.40 -5.64
C ASP A 54 21.25 0.81 -5.60
N GLN A 55 21.65 0.22 -4.47
CA GLN A 55 22.97 -0.40 -4.29
C GLN A 55 23.19 -1.66 -5.16
N TYR A 56 22.13 -2.41 -5.46
CA TYR A 56 22.20 -3.71 -6.14
C TYR A 56 21.49 -3.74 -7.51
N ALA A 57 21.18 -2.58 -8.10
CA ALA A 57 20.45 -2.45 -9.37
C ALA A 57 21.10 -3.20 -10.55
N GLY A 58 22.42 -3.43 -10.49
CA GLY A 58 23.17 -4.15 -11.52
C GLY A 58 23.10 -5.68 -11.45
N HIS A 59 22.45 -6.26 -10.44
CA HIS A 59 22.36 -7.72 -10.26
C HIS A 59 20.91 -8.18 -10.07
N GLU A 60 20.26 -8.64 -11.14
CA GLU A 60 18.85 -9.05 -11.15
C GLU A 60 18.50 -10.01 -10.02
N ARG A 61 19.29 -11.07 -9.81
CA ARG A 61 19.02 -12.05 -8.76
C ARG A 61 19.10 -11.47 -7.34
N SER A 62 19.84 -10.38 -7.15
CA SER A 62 19.86 -9.64 -5.88
C SER A 62 18.55 -8.88 -5.70
N VAL A 63 18.16 -8.14 -6.75
CA VAL A 63 16.91 -7.37 -6.83
C VAL A 63 15.70 -8.26 -6.54
N ASP A 64 15.59 -9.40 -7.23
CA ASP A 64 14.52 -10.39 -7.02
C ASP A 64 14.45 -10.84 -5.56
N SER A 65 15.62 -11.10 -4.95
CA SER A 65 15.67 -11.58 -3.58
C SER A 65 15.21 -10.52 -2.56
N ILE A 66 15.45 -9.24 -2.85
CA ILE A 66 15.05 -8.07 -2.05
C ILE A 66 13.53 -7.86 -2.20
N GLU A 67 13.02 -7.82 -3.43
CA GLU A 67 11.61 -7.67 -3.77
C GLU A 67 10.76 -8.79 -3.12
N ALA A 68 11.21 -10.05 -3.24
CA ALA A 68 10.51 -11.19 -2.65
C ALA A 68 10.39 -11.09 -1.11
N SER A 69 11.44 -10.59 -0.42
CA SER A 69 11.34 -10.35 1.02
C SER A 69 10.37 -9.21 1.36
N PHE A 70 10.38 -8.15 0.57
CA PHE A 70 9.49 -7.01 0.73
C PHE A 70 8.02 -7.43 0.56
N GLU A 71 7.69 -8.16 -0.51
CA GLU A 71 6.35 -8.68 -0.75
C GLU A 71 5.87 -9.58 0.39
N LYS A 72 6.75 -10.43 0.93
CA LYS A 72 6.40 -11.33 2.04
C LYS A 72 6.05 -10.56 3.31
N ILE A 73 6.78 -9.48 3.61
CA ILE A 73 6.47 -8.58 4.74
C ILE A 73 5.14 -7.86 4.48
N LEU A 74 4.93 -7.35 3.26
CA LEU A 74 3.70 -6.69 2.86
C LEU A 74 2.48 -7.62 3.04
N MET A 75 2.58 -8.83 2.51
CA MET A 75 1.53 -9.84 2.55
C MET A 75 1.22 -10.26 3.98
N THR A 76 2.25 -10.42 4.82
CA THR A 76 2.09 -10.72 6.25
C THR A 76 1.36 -9.58 6.98
N SER A 77 1.74 -8.33 6.73
CA SER A 77 1.07 -7.15 7.29
C SER A 77 -0.42 -7.07 6.88
N PHE A 78 -0.74 -7.37 5.62
CA PHE A 78 -2.13 -7.42 5.15
C PHE A 78 -2.93 -8.57 5.76
N LEU A 79 -2.34 -9.77 5.85
CA LEU A 79 -2.94 -10.93 6.51
C LEU A 79 -3.24 -10.63 7.98
N ASN A 80 -2.29 -10.03 8.69
CA ASN A 80 -2.46 -9.63 10.08
C ASN A 80 -3.60 -8.62 10.24
N ARG A 81 -3.68 -7.59 9.39
CA ARG A 81 -4.78 -6.61 9.38
C ARG A 81 -6.15 -7.25 9.07
N LYS A 82 -6.22 -8.23 8.15
CA LYS A 82 -7.48 -8.95 7.84
C LYS A 82 -7.91 -9.83 8.99
N LYS A 83 -6.99 -10.59 9.59
CA LYS A 83 -7.28 -11.48 10.74
C LYS A 83 -7.73 -10.71 11.97
N THR A 84 -7.10 -9.57 12.28
CA THR A 84 -7.50 -8.74 13.42
C THR A 84 -8.87 -8.09 13.22
N LYS A 85 -9.19 -7.59 12.01
CA LYS A 85 -10.54 -7.05 11.72
C LYS A 85 -11.64 -8.11 11.86
N ILE A 86 -11.41 -9.35 11.41
CA ILE A 86 -12.39 -10.44 11.51
C ILE A 86 -12.55 -10.92 12.96
N ASN A 87 -11.45 -11.04 13.70
CA ASN A 87 -11.50 -11.36 15.12
C ASN A 87 -12.23 -10.24 15.90
N LEU A 88 -11.96 -8.97 15.62
CA LEU A 88 -12.62 -7.86 16.29
C LEU A 88 -14.11 -7.79 15.97
N LYS A 89 -14.53 -7.98 14.71
CA LYS A 89 -15.97 -8.04 14.35
C LYS A 89 -16.70 -9.21 15.01
N SER A 90 -16.09 -10.39 15.04
CA SER A 90 -16.70 -11.57 15.68
C SER A 90 -16.73 -11.44 17.21
N ARG A 91 -15.69 -10.87 17.83
CA ARG A 91 -15.69 -10.54 19.26
C ARG A 91 -16.71 -9.45 19.58
N LEU A 92 -16.83 -8.42 18.75
CA LEU A 92 -17.86 -7.40 18.92
C LEU A 92 -19.25 -8.01 18.81
N LYS A 93 -19.53 -8.86 17.82
CA LYS A 93 -20.83 -9.54 17.66
C LYS A 93 -21.17 -10.44 18.86
N LYS A 94 -20.19 -11.22 19.35
CA LYS A 94 -20.37 -12.03 20.57
C LYS A 94 -20.61 -11.17 21.81
N GLN A 95 -19.82 -10.11 21.97
CA GLN A 95 -20.05 -9.16 23.06
C GLN A 95 -21.39 -8.46 22.92
N VAL A 96 -21.89 -8.18 21.71
CA VAL A 96 -23.22 -7.60 21.51
C VAL A 96 -24.34 -8.57 21.89
N GLU A 97 -24.22 -9.85 21.53
CA GLU A 97 -25.17 -10.90 21.92
C GLU A 97 -25.24 -11.06 23.45
N GLU A 98 -24.10 -11.02 24.14
CA GLU A 98 -24.00 -11.14 25.60
C GLU A 98 -23.99 -9.80 26.38
N SER A 99 -24.01 -8.66 25.69
CA SER A 99 -23.78 -7.38 26.36
C SER A 99 -25.01 -6.90 27.14
N PRO A 100 -24.76 -6.16 28.25
CA PRO A 100 -25.81 -5.54 29.03
C PRO A 100 -26.65 -4.55 28.20
N PRO A 101 -27.89 -4.26 28.62
CA PRO A 101 -28.86 -3.46 27.87
C PRO A 101 -28.35 -2.10 27.38
N TRP A 102 -27.40 -1.49 28.10
CA TRP A 102 -26.84 -0.18 27.75
C TRP A 102 -25.98 -0.19 26.46
N VAL A 103 -25.30 -1.30 26.14
CA VAL A 103 -24.50 -1.43 24.90
C VAL A 103 -25.42 -1.56 23.69
N LYS A 104 -26.52 -2.32 23.83
CA LYS A 104 -27.57 -2.41 22.81
C LYS A 104 -28.25 -1.06 22.58
N ASN A 105 -28.49 -0.30 23.65
CA ASN A 105 -28.99 1.06 23.54
C ASN A 105 -28.00 1.98 22.78
N LEU A 106 -26.70 1.94 23.12
CA LEU A 106 -25.68 2.76 22.45
C LEU A 106 -25.49 2.41 20.97
N ILE A 107 -25.49 1.11 20.65
CA ILE A 107 -25.48 0.66 19.25
C ILE A 107 -26.75 1.10 18.55
N SER A 108 -27.93 1.03 19.18
CA SER A 108 -29.19 1.51 18.60
C SER A 108 -29.24 3.03 18.39
N PHE A 109 -28.45 3.81 19.14
CA PHE A 109 -28.29 5.25 18.89
C PHE A 109 -27.34 5.55 17.73
N ILE A 110 -26.44 4.61 17.39
CA ILE A 110 -25.50 4.70 16.24
C ILE A 110 -26.02 3.91 15.03
N GLU A 111 -26.96 2.98 15.23
CA GLU A 111 -27.78 2.32 14.24
C GLU A 111 -28.73 3.40 13.72
N LEU A 112 -28.18 4.11 12.74
CA LEU A 112 -28.67 5.32 12.11
C LEU A 112 -30.21 5.36 12.02
N PRO A 113 -30.83 6.54 12.21
CA PRO A 113 -32.25 6.69 11.96
C PRO A 113 -32.54 6.21 10.54
N PRO A 114 -33.66 5.50 10.33
CA PRO A 114 -33.88 4.54 9.27
C PRO A 114 -33.40 5.03 7.89
N ASN A 115 -32.75 4.14 7.13
CA ASN A 115 -32.10 4.42 5.83
C ASN A 115 -32.94 5.28 4.87
N VAL A 116 -34.27 5.21 4.96
CA VAL A 116 -35.21 6.07 4.24
C VAL A 116 -35.00 7.57 4.47
N ILE A 117 -34.60 8.01 5.67
CA ILE A 117 -34.36 9.43 6.00
C ILE A 117 -33.06 9.91 5.34
N ILE A 118 -32.02 9.08 5.39
CA ILE A 118 -30.71 9.39 4.78
C ILE A 118 -30.81 9.43 3.26
N VAL A 119 -31.46 8.42 2.65
CA VAL A 119 -31.71 8.38 1.20
C VAL A 119 -32.61 9.54 0.77
N ARG A 120 -33.64 9.89 1.54
CA ARG A 120 -34.52 11.03 1.23
C ARG A 120 -33.78 12.36 1.29
N ARG A 121 -32.87 12.56 2.24
CA ARG A 121 -32.02 13.77 2.32
C ARG A 121 -31.03 13.83 1.15
N LEU A 122 -30.34 12.73 0.86
CA LEU A 122 -29.41 12.66 -0.28
C LEU A 122 -30.13 12.89 -1.60
N PHE A 123 -31.32 12.32 -1.78
CA PHE A 123 -32.16 12.55 -2.95
C PHE A 123 -32.58 14.01 -3.07
N LEU A 124 -33.02 14.65 -1.98
CA LEU A 124 -33.38 16.08 -1.98
C LEU A 124 -32.18 16.96 -2.34
N PHE A 125 -30.98 16.68 -1.80
CA PHE A 125 -29.78 17.44 -2.14
C PHE A 125 -29.35 17.24 -3.60
N ALA A 126 -29.39 16.01 -4.11
CA ALA A 126 -29.11 15.73 -5.52
C ALA A 126 -30.13 16.38 -6.45
N PHE A 127 -31.41 16.31 -6.08
CA PHE A 127 -32.50 16.94 -6.81
C PHE A 127 -32.37 18.47 -6.80
N MET A 128 -32.06 19.08 -5.65
CA MET A 128 -31.81 20.53 -5.55
C MET A 128 -30.62 20.97 -6.40
N VAL A 129 -29.51 20.23 -6.42
CA VAL A 129 -28.35 20.55 -7.28
C VAL A 129 -28.72 20.44 -8.77
N CYS A 130 -29.41 19.36 -9.15
CA CYS A 130 -29.81 19.12 -10.54
C CYS A 130 -30.90 20.11 -11.02
N TRP A 131 -31.82 20.48 -10.13
CA TRP A 131 -32.87 21.47 -10.35
C TRP A 131 -32.30 22.90 -10.41
N SER A 132 -31.35 23.22 -9.52
CA SER A 132 -30.65 24.51 -9.51
C SER A 132 -29.93 24.76 -10.84
N VAL A 133 -29.34 23.74 -11.45
CA VAL A 133 -28.68 23.88 -12.76
C VAL A 133 -29.68 24.13 -13.89
N ASN A 134 -30.92 23.61 -13.79
CA ASN A 134 -31.97 23.86 -14.79
C ASN A 134 -32.62 25.25 -14.68
N ILE A 135 -32.75 25.83 -13.46
CA ILE A 135 -33.30 27.18 -13.27
C ILE A 135 -32.27 28.30 -13.52
N SER A 136 -30.98 27.98 -13.51
CA SER A 136 -29.90 28.96 -13.73
C SER A 136 -29.75 29.44 -15.18
N ALA A 137 -30.52 28.91 -16.13
CA ALA A 137 -30.42 29.26 -17.55
C ALA A 137 -31.30 30.45 -17.99
N GLU A 138 -32.21 30.94 -17.14
CA GLU A 138 -33.12 32.06 -17.48
C GLU A 138 -33.13 33.21 -16.44
N GLY A 139 -32.11 33.28 -15.58
CA GLY A 139 -31.90 34.40 -14.67
C GLY A 139 -31.23 35.59 -15.35
N GLY A 140 -31.90 36.20 -16.34
CA GLY A 140 -31.48 37.50 -16.89
C GLY A 140 -31.46 38.58 -15.81
N PRO A 141 -30.61 39.62 -15.92
CA PRO A 141 -30.37 40.58 -14.83
C PRO A 141 -31.59 41.49 -14.64
N ALA A 142 -32.52 41.08 -13.79
CA ALA A 142 -33.66 41.89 -13.38
C ALA A 142 -33.29 42.78 -12.18
N PHE A 143 -32.37 43.72 -12.40
CA PHE A 143 -32.24 44.91 -11.56
C PHE A 143 -31.96 46.12 -12.47
N GLN A 144 -33.02 46.68 -13.05
CA GLN A 144 -33.02 48.04 -13.58
C GLN A 144 -34.00 48.86 -12.74
N TRP A 145 -33.45 49.60 -11.78
CA TRP A 145 -34.10 50.75 -11.16
C TRP A 145 -33.28 51.97 -11.57
N GLY A 146 -33.92 52.87 -12.33
CA GLY A 146 -33.36 54.11 -12.87
C GLY A 146 -34.37 54.79 -13.78
#